data_AF-A0A2A4MUB2-F1
#
_entry.id   AF-A0A2A4MUB2-F1
#
_cell.length_a   1.000
_cell.length_b   1.000
_cell.length_c   1.000
_cell.angle_alpha   90.00
_cell.angle_beta   90.00
_cell.angle_gamma   90.00
#
_symmetry.space_group_name_H-M   'P 1'
#
loop_
_entity.id
_entity.type
_entity.pdbx_description
1 polymer ?
#
loop_
_entity_poly.entity_id
_entity_poly.type
_entity_poly.pdbx_seq_one_letter_code
_entity_poly.pdbx_strand_id
1 'polypeptide(L)'
;MIYLIFTTEGFNEAKAIILEDKADLWVNNDVLSAAQKDELSAANISVNVLTDNANPKNEKSVLAALQYVEQQSPKTEIFVEYL
;
A
#
# COMPACT_ATOMS: atom_id res chain seq x y z
N MET A 1 8.04 7.77 -2.99
CA MET A 1 8.19 6.31 -2.88
C MET A 1 6.81 5.75 -2.57
N ILE A 2 6.44 4.62 -3.14
CA ILE A 2 5.14 3.99 -2.93
C ILE A 2 5.33 2.64 -2.25
N TYR A 3 4.61 2.40 -1.18
CA TYR A 3 4.46 1.07 -0.59
C TYR A 3 3.16 0.44 -1.06
N LEU A 4 3.23 -0.77 -1.61
CA LEU A 4 2.09 -1.56 -2.04
C LEU A 4 1.95 -2.78 -1.12
N ILE A 5 0.92 -2.76 -0.27
CA ILE A 5 0.74 -3.73 0.81
C ILE A 5 -0.64 -4.39 0.72
N PHE A 6 -0.64 -5.72 0.72
CA PHE A 6 -1.87 -6.49 0.51
C PHE A 6 -2.44 -7.13 1.78
N THR A 7 -1.69 -7.13 2.88
CA THR A 7 -2.06 -7.79 4.14
C THR A 7 -1.86 -6.87 5.34
N THR A 8 -2.62 -7.10 6.41
CA THR A 8 -2.46 -6.37 7.67
C THR A 8 -1.10 -6.64 8.32
N GLU A 9 -0.57 -7.85 8.17
CA GLU A 9 0.76 -8.23 8.66
C GLU A 9 1.85 -7.38 7.99
N GLY A 10 1.87 -7.33 6.65
CA GLY A 10 2.83 -6.51 5.93
C GLY A 10 2.72 -5.02 6.27
N PHE A 11 1.50 -4.51 6.50
CA PHE A 11 1.35 -3.13 6.96
C PHE A 11 2.01 -2.90 8.32
N ASN A 12 1.82 -3.81 9.27
CA ASN A 12 2.41 -3.65 10.60
C ASN A 12 3.94 -3.69 10.58
N GLU A 13 4.53 -4.50 9.70
CA GLU A 13 5.99 -4.57 9.52
C GLU A 13 6.55 -3.32 8.83
N ALA A 14 5.89 -2.86 7.76
CA ALA A 14 6.32 -1.69 7.00
C ALA A 14 5.95 -0.35 7.64
N LYS A 15 5.02 -0.32 8.61
CA LYS A 15 4.45 0.92 9.19
C LYS A 15 5.53 1.90 9.64
N ALA A 16 6.54 1.44 10.36
CA ALA A 16 7.59 2.30 10.88
C ALA A 16 8.38 2.98 9.75
N ILE A 17 8.64 2.24 8.67
CA ILE A 17 9.39 2.72 7.50
C ILE A 17 8.53 3.67 6.68
N ILE A 18 7.25 3.34 6.44
CA ILE A 18 6.29 4.22 5.75
C ILE A 18 6.18 5.59 6.43
N LEU A 19 6.14 5.60 7.77
CA LEU A 19 6.09 6.83 8.56
C LEU A 19 7.39 7.64 8.50
N GLU A 20 8.55 6.96 8.52
CA GLU A 20 9.86 7.59 8.41
C GLU A 20 10.08 8.23 7.03
N ASP A 21 9.80 7.47 5.97
CA ASP A 21 9.99 7.88 4.57
C ASP A 21 8.90 8.82 4.05
N LYS A 22 7.78 8.96 4.79
CA LYS A 22 6.56 9.65 4.36
C LYS A 22 6.11 9.18 2.97
N ALA A 23 6.22 7.88 2.75
CA ALA A 23 5.94 7.27 1.46
C ALA A 23 4.43 7.13 1.23
N ASP A 24 3.99 7.28 -0.01
CA ASP A 24 2.59 7.06 -0.37
C ASP A 24 2.25 5.58 -0.21
N LEU A 25 1.08 5.28 0.34
CA LEU A 25 0.67 3.92 0.66
C LEU A 25 -0.48 3.50 -0.23
N TRP A 26 -0.35 2.32 -0.85
CA TRP A 26 -1.41 1.64 -1.58
C TRP A 26 -1.74 0.32 -0.90
N VAL A 27 -3.01 0.12 -0.56
CA VAL A 27 -3.45 -1.06 0.19
C VAL A 27 -4.75 -1.65 -0.33
N ASN A 28 -4.97 -2.93 -0.02
CA ASN A 28 -6.31 -3.52 -0.09
C ASN A 28 -7.26 -2.83 0.92
N ASN A 29 -8.56 -2.84 0.63
CA ASN A 29 -9.55 -2.15 1.45
C ASN A 29 -9.65 -2.70 2.88
N ASP A 30 -9.39 -4.00 3.04
CA ASP A 30 -9.47 -4.74 4.31
C ASP A 30 -8.17 -4.68 5.15
N VAL A 31 -7.10 -4.04 4.65
CA VAL A 31 -5.79 -4.04 5.34
C VAL A 31 -5.75 -3.05 6.51
N LEU A 32 -6.32 -1.86 6.32
CA LEU A 32 -6.24 -0.76 7.29
C LEU A 32 -7.55 -0.53 8.03
N SER A 33 -7.46 -0.49 9.36
CA SER A 33 -8.52 0.01 10.23
C SER A 33 -8.68 1.54 10.10
N ALA A 34 -9.84 2.07 10.51
CA ALA A 34 -10.09 3.51 10.51
C ALA A 34 -9.02 4.29 11.30
N ALA A 35 -8.67 3.82 12.49
CA ALA A 35 -7.64 4.45 13.33
C ALA A 35 -6.26 4.52 12.64
N GLN A 36 -5.88 3.48 11.90
CA GLN A 36 -4.62 3.49 11.14
C GLN A 36 -4.66 4.48 9.97
N LYS A 37 -5.81 4.61 9.29
CA LYS A 37 -5.99 5.62 8.24
C LYS A 37 -5.88 7.03 8.79
N ASP A 38 -6.48 7.30 9.95
CA ASP A 38 -6.38 8.61 10.63
C ASP A 38 -4.93 8.93 11.02
N GLU A 39 -4.18 7.96 11.54
CA GLU A 39 -2.78 8.15 11.93
C GLU A 39 -1.89 8.50 10.72
N LEU A 40 -2.05 7.78 9.61
CA LEU A 40 -1.31 8.03 8.37
C LEU A 40 -1.69 9.40 7.76
N SER A 41 -2.98 9.75 7.80
CA SER A 41 -3.44 11.06 7.34
C SER A 41 -2.86 12.20 8.18
N ALA A 42 -2.80 12.03 9.52
CA ALA A 42 -2.16 12.99 10.42
C ALA A 42 -0.65 13.15 10.14
N ALA A 43 0.00 12.08 9.67
CA ALA A 43 1.40 12.11 9.23
C ALA A 43 1.61 12.74 7.83
N ASN A 44 0.55 13.22 7.16
CA ASN A 44 0.55 13.69 5.76
C ASN A 44 0.97 12.62 4.75
N ILE A 45 0.58 11.36 4.99
CA ILE A 45 0.82 10.25 4.07
C ILE A 45 -0.41 10.03 3.20
N SER A 46 -0.23 9.96 1.89
CA SER A 46 -1.32 9.66 0.97
C SER A 46 -1.63 8.18 1.01
N VAL A 47 -2.80 7.83 1.55
CA VAL A 47 -3.29 6.45 1.58
C VAL A 47 -4.31 6.25 0.46
N ASN A 48 -3.97 5.37 -0.47
CA ASN A 48 -4.81 4.98 -1.60
C ASN A 48 -5.27 3.54 -1.41
N VAL A 49 -6.55 3.29 -1.70
CA VAL A 49 -7.13 1.95 -1.62
C VAL A 49 -7.28 1.40 -3.03
N LEU A 50 -6.84 0.17 -3.24
CA LEU A 50 -7.03 -0.55 -4.50
C LEU A 50 -8.52 -0.79 -4.75
N THR A 51 -8.96 -0.63 -6.00
CA THR A 51 -10.36 -0.88 -6.40
C THR A 51 -10.74 -2.36 -6.27
N ASP A 52 -9.78 -3.24 -6.53
CA ASP A 52 -9.91 -4.69 -6.36
C ASP A 52 -8.86 -5.17 -5.38
N ASN A 53 -9.30 -5.95 -4.39
CA ASN A 53 -8.38 -6.55 -3.41
C ASN A 53 -7.47 -7.56 -4.11
N ALA A 54 -6.19 -7.23 -4.18
CA ALA A 54 -5.19 -8.12 -4.74
C ALA A 54 -4.89 -9.25 -3.77
N ASN A 55 -4.91 -10.48 -4.27
CA ASN A 55 -4.49 -11.64 -3.50
C ASN A 55 -2.97 -11.80 -3.60
N PRO A 56 -2.20 -11.64 -2.50
CA PRO A 56 -0.74 -11.75 -2.52
C PRO A 56 -0.25 -13.15 -2.90
N LYS A 57 -1.09 -14.18 -2.76
CA LYS A 57 -0.79 -15.57 -3.15
C LYS A 57 -1.07 -15.84 -4.63
N ASN A 58 -1.63 -14.87 -5.36
CA ASN A 58 -1.89 -14.96 -6.79
C ASN A 58 -1.06 -13.90 -7.51
N GLU A 59 0.02 -14.34 -8.14
CA GLU A 59 0.94 -13.48 -8.89
C GLU A 59 0.22 -12.59 -9.92
N LYS A 60 -0.82 -13.09 -10.59
CA LYS A 60 -1.60 -12.29 -11.54
C LYS A 60 -2.36 -11.15 -10.87
N SER A 61 -2.90 -11.36 -9.67
CA SER A 61 -3.55 -10.30 -8.90
C SER A 61 -2.57 -9.23 -8.48
N VAL A 62 -1.37 -9.64 -8.03
CA VAL A 62 -0.34 -8.69 -7.61
C VAL A 62 0.15 -7.86 -8.80
N LEU A 63 0.41 -8.49 -9.94
CA LEU A 63 0.82 -7.79 -11.17
C LEU A 63 -0.25 -6.80 -11.64
N ALA A 64 -1.54 -7.18 -11.57
CA ALA A 64 -2.63 -6.27 -11.94
C ALA A 64 -2.69 -5.04 -11.01
N ALA A 65 -2.51 -5.23 -9.71
CA ALA A 65 -2.46 -4.13 -8.76
C ALA A 65 -1.24 -3.24 -8.98
N LEU A 66 -0.07 -3.83 -9.23
CA LEU A 66 1.14 -3.08 -9.54
C LEU A 66 0.96 -2.22 -10.81
N GLN A 67 0.47 -2.83 -11.90
CA GLN A 67 0.18 -2.10 -13.14
C GLN A 67 -0.82 -0.96 -12.93
N TYR A 68 -1.83 -1.17 -12.08
CA TYR A 68 -2.79 -0.13 -11.74
C TYR A 68 -2.12 1.04 -11.02
N VAL A 69 -1.29 0.75 -10.00
CA VAL A 69 -0.55 1.79 -9.27
C VAL A 69 0.43 2.54 -10.17
N GLU A 70 1.15 1.83 -11.05
CA GLU A 70 2.07 2.45 -12.02
C GLU A 70 1.35 3.42 -12.97
N GLN A 71 0.15 3.08 -13.43
CA GLN A 71 -0.66 3.97 -14.27
C GLN A 71 -1.12 5.23 -13.53
N GLN A 72 -1.36 5.14 -12.22
CA GLN A 72 -1.78 6.26 -11.38
C GLN A 72 -0.61 7.14 -10.93
N SER A 73 0.63 6.62 -10.96
CA SER A 73 1.83 7.34 -10.49
C SER A 73 3.01 7.16 -11.45
N PRO A 74 3.15 8.03 -12.46
CA PRO A 74 4.07 7.83 -13.57
C PRO A 74 5.57 7.97 -13.22
N LYS A 75 5.96 8.28 -11.98
CA LYS A 75 7.37 8.54 -11.58
C LYS A 75 7.67 8.25 -10.10
N THR A 76 7.39 7.06 -9.61
CA THR A 76 7.69 6.74 -8.20
C THR A 76 8.13 5.30 -8.03
N GLU A 77 9.22 5.07 -7.28
CA GLU A 77 9.69 3.74 -6.90
C GLU A 77 8.61 3.02 -6.08
N ILE A 78 8.20 1.83 -6.53
CA ILE A 78 7.16 1.00 -5.91
C ILE A 78 7.84 -0.17 -5.19
N PHE A 79 7.63 -0.25 -3.87
CA PHE A 79 8.01 -1.38 -3.04
C PHE A 79 6.80 -2.26 -2.80
N VAL A 80 6.91 -3.53 -3.19
CA VAL A 80 5.83 -4.52 -3.06
C VAL A 80 6.21 -5.52 -2.00
N GLU A 81 5.36 -5.67 -1.00
CA GLU A 81 5.57 -6.65 0.07
C GLU A 81 4.69 -7.89 -0.15
N TYR A 82 5.35 -9.06 -0.26
CA TYR A 82 4.71 -10.38 -0.40
C TYR A 82 4.87 -11.14 0.92
N LEU A 83 3.79 -11.25 1.69
CA LEU A 83 3.67 -12.18 2.82
C LEU A 83 2.43 -13.06 2.63
#